data_AF-A0A9X3LG62-F1
#
_entry.id   AF-A0A9X3LG62-F1
#
_cell.length_a   1.000
_cell.length_b   1.000
_cell.length_c   1.000
_cell.angle_alpha   90.00
_cell.angle_beta   90.00
_cell.angle_gamma   90.00
#
_symmetry.space_group_name_H-M   'P 1'
#
loop_
_entity.id
_entity.type
_entity.pdbx_description
1 polymer ?
#
loop_
_entity_poly.entity_id
_entity_poly.type
_entity_poly.pdbx_seq_one_letter_code
_entity_poly.pdbx_strand_id
1 'polypeptide(L)' 'MNEENITSLITVLQGIETELHHISDSLHTLAHHPPITDKSLSGMEEKLRRIAGFLEDISYKK' A
#
# COMPACT_ATOMS: atom_id res chain seq x y z
N MET A 1 -17.76 -11.66 16.69
CA MET A 1 -16.78 -11.49 15.58
C MET A 1 -16.29 -12.89 15.27
N ASN A 2 -16.64 -13.42 14.10
CA ASN A 2 -16.46 -14.85 13.79
C ASN A 2 -15.01 -15.09 13.33
N GLU A 3 -14.46 -16.29 13.57
CA GLU A 3 -13.08 -16.64 13.18
C GLU A 3 -12.77 -16.32 11.71
N GLU A 4 -13.74 -16.54 10.83
CA GLU A 4 -13.65 -16.24 9.40
C GLU A 4 -13.39 -14.74 9.12
N ASN A 5 -13.99 -13.84 9.91
CA ASN A 5 -13.74 -12.41 9.82
C ASN A 5 -12.35 -12.03 10.34
N ILE A 6 -11.85 -12.75 11.35
CA ILE A 6 -10.50 -12.53 11.89
C ILE A 6 -9.46 -12.97 10.85
N THR A 7 -9.63 -14.14 10.24
CA THR A 7 -8.75 -14.63 9.18
C THR A 7 -8.74 -13.69 7.98
N SER A 8 -9.92 -13.23 7.54
CA SER A 8 -10.01 -12.25 6.44
C SER A 8 -9.32 -10.93 6.78
N LEU A 9 -9.45 -10.45 8.02
CA LEU A 9 -8.79 -9.24 8.47
C LEU A 9 -7.26 -9.41 8.48
N ILE A 10 -6.77 -10.54 8.97
CA ILE A 10 -5.33 -10.86 9.00
C ILE A 10 -4.75 -10.86 7.57
N THR A 11 -5.42 -11.52 6.62
CA THR A 11 -4.97 -11.54 5.22
C THR A 11 -4.88 -10.14 4.62
N VAL A 12 -5.88 -9.30 4.91
CA VAL A 12 -5.87 -7.92 4.41
C VAL A 12 -4.77 -7.08 5.05
N LEU A 13 -4.54 -7.22 6.36
CA LEU A 13 -3.47 -6.54 7.07
C LEU A 13 -2.07 -6.95 6.54
N GLN A 14 -1.87 -8.23 6.24
CA GLN A 14 -0.63 -8.72 5.60
C GLN A 14 -0.43 -8.13 4.19
N GLY A 15 -1.52 -7.97 3.43
CA GLY A 15 -1.49 -7.28 2.14
C GLY A 15 -1.05 -5.82 2.28
N ILE A 16 -1.60 -5.10 3.25
CA ILE A 16 -1.22 -3.71 3.56
C ILE A 16 0.25 -3.62 3.99
N GLU A 17 0.70 -4.52 4.87
CA GLU A 17 2.10 -4.55 5.33
C GLU A 17 3.07 -4.74 4.16
N THR A 18 2.73 -5.61 3.21
CA THR A 18 3.55 -5.86 2.02
C THR A 18 3.64 -4.61 1.14
N GLU A 19 2.50 -3.97 0.84
CA GLU A 19 2.48 -2.75 0.02
C GLU A 19 3.21 -1.58 0.69
N LEU A 20 3.12 -1.44 2.02
CA LEU A 20 3.87 -0.43 2.76
C LEU A 20 5.39 -0.65 2.68
N HIS A 21 5.87 -1.90 2.76
CA HIS A 21 7.27 -2.21 2.53
C HIS A 21 7.71 -1.81 1.11
N HIS A 22 6.91 -2.14 0.10
CA HIS A 22 7.21 -1.79 -1.30
C HIS A 22 7.28 -0.27 -1.53
N ILE A 23 6.45 0.50 -0.82
CA ILE A 23 6.51 1.97 -0.84
C ILE A 23 7.76 2.46 -0.13
N SER A 24 8.08 1.92 1.04
CA SER A 24 9.30 2.26 1.78
C SER A 24 10.54 2.06 0.91
N ASP A 25 10.64 0.93 0.21
CA ASP A 25 11.75 0.63 -0.69
C ASP A 25 11.78 1.58 -1.91
N SER A 26 10.62 1.91 -2.46
CA SER A 26 10.50 2.87 -3.56
C SER A 26 10.95 4.27 -3.14
N LEU A 27 10.57 4.72 -1.94
CA LEU A 27 10.98 6.00 -1.36
C LEU A 27 12.47 6.01 -1.00
N HIS A 28 12.98 4.92 -0.43
CA HIS A 28 14.40 4.78 -0.14
C HIS A 28 15.22 4.88 -1.42
N THR A 29 14.79 4.22 -2.49
CA THR A 29 15.39 4.31 -3.81
C THR A 29 15.34 5.75 -4.35
N LEU A 30 14.19 6.42 -4.25
CA LEU A 30 14.02 7.81 -4.69
C LEU A 30 14.94 8.79 -3.93
N ALA A 31 15.08 8.60 -2.62
CA ALA A 31 15.90 9.48 -1.78
C ALA A 31 17.40 9.36 -2.07
N HIS A 32 17.87 8.17 -2.44
CA HIS A 32 19.30 7.90 -2.68
C HIS A 32 19.66 7.90 -4.17
N HIS A 33 18.69 7.68 -5.05
CA HIS A 33 18.83 7.67 -6.50
C HIS A 33 17.66 8.45 -7.12
N PRO A 34 17.59 9.78 -6.89
CA PRO A 34 16.52 10.59 -7.43
C PRO A 34 16.52 10.47 -8.95
N PRO A 35 15.42 9.96 -9.55
CA PRO A 35 15.33 9.81 -10.97
C PRO A 35 15.37 11.19 -11.60
N ILE A 36 16.12 11.30 -12.68
CA ILE A 36 16.35 12.56 -13.39
C ILE A 36 15.04 13.10 -14.04
N THR A 37 13.90 12.38 -13.95
CA THR A 37 12.65 12.71 -14.66
C THR A 37 11.36 12.30 -13.92
N ASP A 38 10.29 13.09 -14.14
CA ASP A 38 8.92 13.05 -13.57
C ASP A 38 8.20 11.68 -13.55
N LYS A 39 8.62 10.69 -14.35
CA LYS A 39 7.90 9.42 -14.53
C LYS A 39 7.89 8.52 -13.29
N SER A 40 8.82 8.72 -12.36
CA SER A 40 8.85 7.94 -11.12
C SER A 40 7.81 8.40 -10.10
N LEU A 41 7.43 9.67 -10.12
CA LEU A 41 6.45 10.22 -9.17
C LEU A 41 5.04 9.73 -9.51
N SER A 42 4.68 9.66 -10.79
CA SER A 42 3.38 9.14 -11.23
C SER A 42 3.17 7.67 -10.83
N GLY A 43 4.22 6.85 -10.89
CA GLY A 43 4.16 5.45 -10.42
C GLY A 43 3.96 5.34 -8.90
N MET A 44 4.38 6.34 -8.14
CA MET A 44 4.25 6.38 -6.69
C MET A 44 2.86 6.86 -6.26
N GLU A 45 2.31 7.85 -6.96
CA GLU A 45 0.91 8.28 -6.78
C GLU A 45 -0.09 7.14 -7.06
N GLU A 46 0.15 6.35 -8.11
CA GLU A 46 -0.66 5.18 -8.44
C GLU A 46 -0.65 4.13 -7.31
N LYS A 47 0.53 3.84 -6.75
CA LYS A 47 0.68 2.90 -5.61
C LYS A 47 -0.01 3.42 -4.35
N LEU A 48 0.16 4.70 -4.02
CA LEU A 48 -0.51 5.33 -2.88
C LEU A 48 -2.03 5.32 -3.02
N ARG A 49 -2.54 5.57 -4.24
CA ARG A 49 -3.97 5.50 -4.54
C ARG A 49 -4.54 4.09 -4.34
N ARG A 50 -3.80 3.04 -4.72
CA ARG A 50 -4.20 1.64 -4.46
C ARG A 50 -4.32 1.34 -2.97
N ILE A 51 -3.35 1.78 -2.16
CA ILE A 51 -3.43 1.62 -0.69
C ILE A 51 -4.65 2.34 -0.12
N ALA A 52 -4.90 3.58 -0.56
CA ALA A 52 -6.07 4.33 -0.12
C ALA A 52 -7.38 3.57 -0.44
N GLY A 53 -7.49 3.00 -1.64
CA GLY A 53 -8.63 2.15 -2.02
C GLY A 53 -8.79 0.91 -1.14
N PHE A 54 -7.70 0.20 -0.85
CA PHE A 54 -7.74 -0.96 0.07
C PHE A 54 -8.18 -0.57 1.48
N LEU A 55 -7.73 0.57 2.00
CA LEU A 55 -8.13 1.08 3.31
C LEU A 55 -9.60 1.50 3.34
N GLU A 56 -10.10 2.11 2.27
CA GLU A 56 -11.53 2.41 2.12
C GLU A 56 -12.37 1.14 2.11
N ASP A 57 -11.98 0.11 1.35
CA ASP A 57 -12.68 -1.18 1.30
C ASP A 57 -12.80 -1.86 2.67
N ILE A 58 -11.77 -1.73 3.52
CA ILE A 58 -11.80 -2.23 4.90
C ILE A 58 -12.74 -1.38 5.77
N SER A 59 -12.67 -0.05 5.62
CA SER A 59 -13.50 0.88 6.38
C SER A 59 -14.99 0.73 6.07
N TYR A 60 -15.34 0.42 4.81
CA TYR A 60 -16.72 0.25 4.36
C TYR A 60 -17.34 -1.11 4.68
N LYS A 61 -16.54 -2.12 5.06
CA LYS A 61 -17.03 -3.45 5.51
C LYS A 61 -17.46 -3.49 6.99
N LYS A 62 -17.79 -2.34 7.60
CA LYS A 62 -18.38 -2.25 8.94
C LYS A 62 -19.86 -2.62 8.98
#